data_AF-A0A1A6H0Y8-F1
#
_entry.id   AF-A0A1A6H0Y8-F1
#
_cell.length_a   1.000
_cell.length_b   1.000
_cell.length_c   1.000
_cell.angle_alpha   90.00
_cell.angle_beta   90.00
_cell.angle_gamma   90.00
#
_symmetry.space_group_name_H-M   'P 1'
#
loop_
_entity.id
_entity.type
_entity.pdbx_description
1 polymer ?
#
loop_
_entity_poly.entity_id
_entity_poly.type
_entity_poly.pdbx_seq_one_letter_code
_entity_poly.pdbx_strand_id
1 'polypeptide(L)'
;RGTVQKVVVLPSNSSASGELILEELQVFQQQLYVSSNEGVSQVSLHRCHIYGTACADCCLARDPYCAWDGHSCSRFYPTGK
;
A
#
# COMPACT_ATOMS: atom_id res chain seq x y z
N ARG A 1 -4.56 -19.28 11.41
CA ARG A 1 -3.59 -18.62 10.49
C ARG A 1 -4.29 -17.43 9.86
N GLY A 2 -3.98 -16.21 10.30
CA GLY A 2 -4.51 -14.98 9.70
C GLY A 2 -3.67 -14.57 8.48
N THR A 3 -4.32 -13.97 7.48
CA THR A 3 -3.66 -13.42 6.29
C THR A 3 -4.18 -12.02 6.04
N VAL A 4 -3.29 -11.08 5.71
CA VAL A 4 -3.65 -9.72 5.29
C VAL A 4 -3.41 -9.61 3.78
N GLN A 5 -4.44 -9.23 3.03
CA GLN A 5 -4.33 -9.03 1.59
C GLN A 5 -4.32 -7.54 1.24
N LYS A 6 -3.26 -7.11 0.55
CA LYS A 6 -3.16 -5.75 0.02
C LYS A 6 -3.78 -5.70 -1.37
N VAL A 7 -4.89 -4.97 -1.53
CA VAL A 7 -5.61 -4.81 -2.80
C VAL A 7 -5.55 -3.34 -3.22
N VAL A 8 -5.18 -3.10 -4.48
CA VAL A 8 -5.22 -1.76 -5.09
C VAL A 8 -6.38 -1.73 -6.09
N VAL A 9 -7.36 -0.88 -5.82
CA VAL A 9 -8.53 -0.70 -6.70
C VAL A 9 -8.22 0.43 -7.67
N LEU A 10 -8.15 0.11 -8.97
CA LEU A 10 -7.97 1.09 -10.03
C LEU A 10 -9.34 1.50 -10.60
N PRO A 11 -9.67 2.80 -10.68
CA PRO A 11 -10.90 3.23 -11.33
C PRO A 11 -10.85 2.89 -12.83
N SER A 12 -11.83 2.12 -13.31
CA SER A 12 -12.05 1.89 -14.73
C SER A 12 -12.84 3.05 -15.35
N ASN A 13 -12.70 3.27 -16.66
CA ASN A 13 -13.40 4.33 -17.43
C ASN A 13 -14.94 4.18 -17.48
N SER A 14 -15.51 3.17 -16.83
CA SER A 14 -16.93 3.06 -16.51
C SER A 14 -17.12 3.48 -15.06
N SER A 15 -18.04 4.41 -14.84
CA SER A 15 -18.61 4.91 -13.58
C SER A 15 -18.94 3.80 -12.57
N ALA A 16 -17.92 3.15 -12.02
CA ALA A 16 -18.01 2.30 -10.86
C ALA A 16 -17.68 3.18 -9.66
N SER A 17 -18.64 4.03 -9.31
CA SER A 17 -18.86 4.48 -7.95
C SER A 17 -19.29 3.28 -7.11
N GLY A 18 -18.43 2.27 -7.01
CA GLY A 18 -18.50 1.27 -5.97
C GLY A 18 -17.99 1.97 -4.72
N GLU A 19 -18.91 2.42 -3.89
CA GLU A 19 -18.59 2.97 -2.58
C GLU A 19 -17.83 1.89 -1.79
N LEU A 20 -16.49 2.02 -1.76
CA LEU A 20 -15.65 1.20 -0.90
C LEU A 20 -15.88 1.72 0.52
N ILE A 21 -16.82 1.09 1.23
CA ILE A 21 -17.01 1.33 2.66
C ILE A 21 -15.77 0.74 3.35
N LEU A 22 -14.80 1.60 3.64
CA LEU A 22 -13.74 1.30 4.59
C LEU A 22 -14.38 1.31 5.98
N GLU A 23 -14.58 0.14 6.58
CA GLU A 23 -14.86 0.00 8.01
C GLU A 23 -13.63 0.54 8.77
N GLU A 24 -13.62 1.86 8.96
CA GLU A 24 -12.68 2.68 9.74
C GLU A 24 -11.19 2.30 9.63
N LEU A 25 -10.51 2.81 8.60
CA LEU A 25 -9.05 2.92 8.63
C LEU A 25 -8.65 4.27 9.24
N GLN A 26 -8.43 4.30 10.55
CA GLN A 26 -7.71 5.40 11.18
C GLN A 26 -6.22 5.32 10.76
N VAL A 27 -5.85 6.06 9.72
CA VAL A 27 -4.45 6.17 9.25
C VAL A 27 -3.64 7.05 10.21
N PHE A 28 -3.43 6.58 11.44
CA PHE A 28 -2.41 7.14 12.32
C PHE A 28 -1.06 6.60 11.87
N GLN A 29 -0.18 7.48 11.41
CA GLN A 29 1.24 7.18 11.17
C GLN A 29 1.55 6.07 10.14
N GLN A 30 0.64 5.80 9.20
CA GLN A 30 0.84 4.84 8.09
C GLN A 30 1.07 3.39 8.54
N GLN A 31 0.39 3.00 9.62
CA GLN A 31 0.38 1.64 10.17
C GLN A 31 -1.03 1.07 10.13
N LEU A 32 -1.12 -0.25 9.95
CA LEU A 32 -2.33 -1.04 10.09
C LEU A 32 -2.18 -1.94 11.32
N TYR A 33 -3.11 -1.85 12.26
CA TYR A 33 -3.17 -2.75 13.41
C TYR A 33 -4.26 -3.79 13.19
N VAL A 34 -3.91 -5.06 13.31
CA VAL A 34 -4.81 -6.19 13.12
C VAL A 34 -4.91 -6.96 14.43
N SER A 35 -6.12 -7.09 14.97
CA SER A 35 -6.36 -7.82 16.22
C SER A 35 -7.01 -9.19 15.95
N SER A 36 -6.74 -10.13 16.85
CA SER A 36 -7.35 -11.45 16.90
C SER A 36 -7.42 -11.92 18.36
N ASN A 37 -8.03 -13.08 18.59
CA ASN A 37 -7.99 -13.75 19.88
C ASN A 37 -6.57 -14.16 20.32
N GLU A 38 -5.61 -14.26 19.38
CA GLU A 38 -4.21 -14.59 19.69
C GLU A 38 -3.35 -13.35 20.03
N GLY A 39 -3.86 -12.14 19.75
CA GLY A 39 -3.14 -10.89 20.02
C GLY A 39 -3.31 -9.83 18.93
N VAL A 40 -2.41 -8.84 18.93
CA VAL A 40 -2.40 -7.71 17.98
C VAL A 40 -1.10 -7.70 17.17
N SER A 41 -1.23 -7.52 15.86
CA SER A 41 -0.11 -7.36 14.92
C SER A 41 -0.11 -5.96 14.32
N GLN A 42 1.06 -5.34 14.25
CA GLN A 42 1.27 -4.06 13.57
C GLN A 42 1.90 -4.33 12.19
N VAL A 43 1.35 -3.71 11.15
CA VAL A 43 1.78 -3.90 9.76
C VAL A 43 1.95 -2.53 9.09
N SER A 44 3.12 -2.28 8.50
CA SER A 44 3.32 -1.04 7.72
C SER A 44 2.55 -1.10 6.40
N LEU A 45 1.94 0.02 6.01
CA LEU A 45 1.20 0.12 4.74
C LEU A 45 2.08 -0.04 3.49
N HIS A 46 3.39 0.14 3.63
CA HIS A 46 4.34 0.04 2.53
C HIS A 46 5.63 -0.67 2.97
N ARG A 47 6.22 -1.45 2.05
CA ARG A 47 7.53 -2.10 2.26
C ARG A 47 8.35 -2.03 0.97
N CYS A 48 8.49 -0.83 0.39
CA CYS A 48 9.02 -0.63 -0.96
C CYS A 48 10.37 -1.31 -1.23
N HIS A 49 11.24 -1.40 -0.22
CA HIS A 49 12.54 -2.06 -0.33
C HIS A 49 12.47 -3.52 -0.79
N ILE A 50 11.35 -4.22 -0.58
CA ILE A 50 11.18 -5.62 -1.03
C ILE A 50 11.14 -5.74 -2.56
N TYR A 51 10.79 -4.65 -3.26
CA TYR A 51 10.77 -4.62 -4.72
C TYR A 51 12.17 -4.37 -5.32
N GLY A 52 13.18 -4.11 -4.49
CA GLY A 52 14.58 -4.10 -4.92
C GLY A 52 15.06 -2.83 -5.63
N THR A 53 16.14 -2.99 -6.40
CA THR A 53 16.90 -1.92 -7.07
C THR A 53 16.74 -1.91 -8.59
N ALA A 54 15.84 -2.72 -9.14
CA ALA A 54 15.49 -2.60 -10.54
C ALA A 54 14.28 -1.68 -10.69
N CYS A 55 14.36 -0.70 -11.59
CA CYS A 55 13.23 0.15 -11.93
C CYS A 55 12.01 -0.69 -12.38
N ALA A 56 12.24 -1.73 -13.17
CA ALA A 56 11.19 -2.63 -13.65
C ALA A 56 10.40 -3.30 -12.50
N ASP A 57 11.08 -3.80 -11.47
CA ASP A 57 10.44 -4.45 -10.33
C ASP A 57 9.58 -3.45 -9.52
N CYS A 58 10.11 -2.24 -9.30
CA CYS A 58 9.39 -1.18 -8.60
C CYS A 58 8.14 -0.73 -9.36
N CYS A 59 8.24 -0.53 -10.67
CA CYS A 59 7.10 -0.10 -11.51
C CYS A 59 6.04 -1.21 -11.64
N LEU A 60 6.44 -2.47 -11.75
CA LEU A 60 5.53 -3.60 -11.86
C LEU A 60 4.80 -3.92 -10.55
N ALA A 61 5.36 -3.53 -9.41
CA ALA A 61 4.73 -3.72 -8.09
C ALA A 61 3.39 -2.97 -7.95
N ARG A 62 3.19 -1.86 -8.67
CA ARG A 62 1.96 -1.04 -8.67
C ARG A 62 1.46 -0.68 -7.25
N ASP A 63 2.40 -0.51 -6.33
CA ASP A 63 2.13 -0.14 -4.95
C ASP A 63 2.01 1.39 -4.84
N PRO A 64 0.85 1.95 -4.47
CA PRO A 64 0.64 3.41 -4.47
C PRO A 64 1.54 4.17 -3.50
N TYR A 65 2.20 3.48 -2.56
CA TYR A 65 3.14 4.09 -1.64
C TYR A 65 4.60 4.02 -2.11
N CYS A 66 4.88 3.42 -3.26
CA CYS A 66 6.24 3.15 -3.71
C CYS A 66 6.51 3.73 -5.09
N ALA A 67 7.70 4.29 -5.26
CA ALA A 67 8.19 4.82 -6.53
C ALA A 67 9.69 4.57 -6.66
N TRP A 68 10.16 4.57 -7.91
CA TRP A 68 11.58 4.48 -8.21
C TRP A 68 12.24 5.86 -8.01
N ASP A 69 13.24 5.94 -7.13
CA ASP A 69 13.93 7.21 -6.82
C ASP A 69 15.18 7.47 -7.69
N GLY A 70 15.48 6.56 -8.62
CA GLY A 70 16.72 6.60 -9.42
C GLY A 70 17.77 5.58 -8.96
N HIS A 71 17.67 5.05 -7.74
CA HIS A 71 18.62 4.09 -7.18
C HIS A 71 17.97 2.84 -6.56
N SER A 72 16.79 2.98 -5.95
CA SER A 72 16.05 1.88 -5.34
C SER A 72 14.54 2.14 -5.36
N CYS A 73 13.74 1.09 -5.11
CA CYS A 73 12.32 1.29 -4.87
C CYS A 73 12.11 1.82 -3.45
N SER A 74 11.69 3.08 -3.36
CA SER A 74 11.52 3.79 -2.09
C SER A 74 10.12 4.38 -1.97
N ARG A 75 9.85 5.03 -0.83
CA ARG A 75 8.54 5.58 -0.55
C ARG A 75 8.24 6.74 -1.50
N PHE A 76 7.07 6.71 -2.12
CA PHE A 76 6.57 7.84 -2.90
C PHE A 76 6.19 8.99 -1.97
N TYR A 77 6.78 10.16 -2.24
CA TYR A 77 6.38 11.45 -1.66
C TYR A 77 5.78 12.29 -2.78
N PRO A 78 4.52 12.75 -2.66
CA PRO A 78 3.97 13.69 -3.63
C PRO A 78 4.82 14.96 -3.60
N THR A 79 5.65 15.16 -4.62
CA THR A 79 6.30 16.45 -4.84
C THR A 79 5.21 17.41 -5.28
N GLY A 80 4.79 18.30 -4.38
CA GLY A 80 3.76 19.28 -4.66
C GLY A 80 4.08 20.09 -5.91
N LYS A 81 3.13 20.11 -6.84
CA LYS A 81 2.97 21.15 -7.85
C LYS A 81 1.52 21.60 -7.82
#